data_AF-A0A0B7BXR4-F1
#
_entry.id   AF-A0A0B7BXR4-F1
#
_cell.length_a   1.000
_cell.length_b   1.000
_cell.length_c   1.000
_cell.angle_alpha   90.00
_cell.angle_beta   90.00
_cell.angle_gamma   90.00
#
_symmetry.space_group_name_H-M   'P 1'
#
loop_
_entity.id
_entity.type
_entity.pdbx_description
1 polymer ?
#
loop_
_entity_poly.entity_id
_entity_poly.type
_entity_poly.pdbx_seq_one_letter_code
_entity_poly.pdbx_strand_id
1 'polypeptide(L)'
;LIYTHPPCSGLDKIRLYSFTPTSQGSLASPLEEEYLTEVVANPDKTMMSFECGLFNQSASGFCFVYVSITRKNVVSEQFKVCLPARSHSVFPIDGGWSKWTAWTSCSVTCGAGKKSRFRICNDPTPKHGGRFCVGDPVEWTPCEVHCP
;
A
#
# COMPACT_ATOMS: atom_id res chain seq x y z
N LEU A 1 -10.42 12.72 5.77
CA LEU A 1 -9.28 11.79 5.76
C LEU A 1 -9.26 11.03 7.07
N ILE A 2 -9.32 9.70 7.07
CA ILE A 2 -9.24 8.87 8.30
C ILE A 2 -7.91 8.13 8.26
N TYR A 3 -7.09 8.28 9.29
CA TYR A 3 -5.79 7.62 9.43
C TYR A 3 -5.76 6.83 10.73
N THR A 4 -5.30 5.58 10.64
CA THR A 4 -5.09 4.72 11.81
C THR A 4 -3.61 4.66 12.12
N HIS A 5 -3.20 5.19 13.28
CA HIS A 5 -1.80 5.18 13.70
C HIS A 5 -1.46 3.90 14.49
N PRO A 6 -0.19 3.43 14.43
CA PRO A 6 0.27 2.34 15.29
C PRO A 6 0.22 2.74 16.77
N PRO A 7 0.32 1.78 17.71
CA PRO A 7 0.31 2.06 19.14
C PRO A 7 1.33 3.13 19.55
N CYS A 8 0.92 4.08 20.39
CA CYS A 8 1.69 5.28 20.74
C CYS A 8 1.62 5.59 22.24
N SER A 9 2.55 6.40 22.72
CA SER A 9 2.73 6.71 24.15
C SER A 9 2.08 8.02 24.63
N GLY A 10 1.27 8.67 23.79
CA GLY A 10 0.46 9.86 24.13
C GLY A 10 1.20 11.19 24.10
N LEU A 11 2.53 11.16 24.05
CA LEU A 11 3.39 12.30 23.73
C LEU A 11 3.88 12.29 22.27
N ASP A 12 3.52 11.23 21.54
CA ASP A 12 3.90 11.07 20.15
C ASP A 12 3.15 12.10 19.31
N LYS A 13 3.82 12.71 18.34
CA LYS A 13 3.21 13.71 17.46
C LYS A 13 3.17 13.19 16.04
N ILE A 14 2.03 13.42 15.39
CA ILE A 14 1.78 13.12 14.00
C ILE A 14 1.71 14.45 13.25
N ARG A 15 2.64 14.66 12.32
CA ARG A 15 2.63 15.83 11.43
C ARG A 15 2.15 15.45 10.05
N LEU A 16 1.43 16.38 9.44
CA LEU A 16 0.84 16.24 8.10
C LEU A 16 1.39 17.30 7.18
N TYR A 17 1.73 16.84 5.98
CA TYR A 17 2.22 17.69 4.92
C TYR A 17 1.42 17.41 3.65
N SER A 18 1.12 18.47 2.88
CA SER A 18 0.61 18.39 1.51
C SER A 18 1.78 18.41 0.53
N PHE A 19 1.54 17.85 -0.66
CA PHE A 19 2.41 18.02 -1.80
C PHE A 19 1.65 18.71 -2.92
N THR A 20 2.16 19.84 -3.38
CA THR A 20 1.61 20.56 -4.53
C THR A 20 2.56 20.42 -5.73
N PRO A 21 2.05 20.14 -6.94
CA PRO A 21 2.87 20.24 -8.14
C PRO A 21 3.36 21.67 -8.32
N THR A 22 4.67 21.86 -8.50
CA THR A 22 5.24 23.18 -8.81
C THR A 22 4.78 23.73 -10.17
N SER A 23 4.27 22.86 -11.05
CA SER A 23 3.69 23.22 -12.35
C SER A 23 2.35 22.53 -12.57
N GLN A 24 1.31 23.31 -12.89
CA GLN A 24 -0.03 22.80 -13.18
C GLN A 24 -0.03 22.05 -14.52
N GLY A 25 -0.60 20.84 -14.55
CA GLY A 25 -0.84 20.07 -15.78
C GLY A 25 0.21 19.02 -16.14
N SER A 26 1.31 18.90 -15.37
CA SER A 26 2.30 17.84 -15.55
C SER A 26 2.28 16.86 -14.37
N LEU A 27 1.96 15.59 -14.66
CA LEU A 27 2.06 14.50 -13.67
C LEU A 27 3.52 14.22 -13.24
N ALA A 28 4.50 14.74 -13.99
CA ALA A 28 5.92 14.63 -13.68
C ALA A 28 6.50 15.91 -13.05
N SER A 29 5.65 16.88 -12.69
CA SER A 29 6.11 18.08 -11.99
C SER A 29 6.79 17.72 -10.67
N PRO A 30 7.91 18.37 -10.30
CA PRO A 30 8.42 18.34 -8.93
C PRO A 30 7.31 18.70 -7.94
N LEU A 31 7.29 18.01 -6.80
CA LEU A 31 6.33 18.26 -5.73
C LEU A 31 7.00 19.13 -4.68
N GLU A 32 6.31 20.20 -4.27
CA GLU A 32 6.71 21.05 -3.15
C GLU A 32 5.98 20.59 -1.89
N GLU A 33 6.73 20.43 -0.79
CA GLU A 33 6.20 19.99 0.50
C GLU A 33 5.74 21.19 1.32
N GLU A 34 4.50 21.16 1.80
CA GLU A 34 3.93 22.21 2.62
C GLU A 34 3.41 21.62 3.94
N TYR A 35 3.82 22.21 5.06
CA TYR A 35 3.35 21.80 6.39
C TYR A 35 1.89 22.25 6.59
N LEU A 36 1.03 21.30 6.96
CA LEU A 36 -0.38 21.57 7.22
C LEU A 36 -0.66 21.72 8.71
N THR A 37 -0.43 20.65 9.47
CA THR A 37 -0.80 20.61 10.89
C THR A 37 -0.08 19.50 11.66
N GLU A 38 -0.08 19.61 12.98
CA GLU A 38 0.47 18.66 13.94
C GLU A 38 -0.63 18.29 14.93
N VAL A 39 -0.78 16.98 15.19
CA VAL A 39 -1.69 16.48 16.23
C VAL A 39 -0.94 15.54 17.16
N VAL A 40 -1.20 15.69 18.46
CA VAL A 40 -0.70 14.76 19.48
C VAL A 40 -1.50 13.46 19.37
N ALA A 41 -0.81 12.35 19.15
CA ALA A 41 -1.41 11.03 19.04
C ALA A 41 -2.03 10.63 20.39
N ASN A 42 -3.26 10.13 20.34
CA ASN A 42 -3.98 9.70 21.52
C ASN A 42 -3.82 8.17 21.67
N PRO A 43 -3.27 7.65 22.79
CA PRO A 43 -3.10 6.22 22.99
C PRO A 43 -4.42 5.44 22.94
N ASP A 44 -5.50 6.08 23.39
CA ASP A 44 -6.84 5.48 23.51
C ASP A 44 -7.65 5.57 22.20
N LYS A 45 -7.18 6.37 21.23
CA LYS A 45 -7.85 6.56 19.93
C LYS A 45 -6.86 6.34 18.80
N THR A 46 -6.84 5.13 18.26
CA THR A 46 -5.99 4.77 17.12
C THR A 46 -6.40 5.44 15.81
N MET A 47 -7.61 6.00 15.75
CA MET A 47 -8.19 6.60 14.55
C MET A 47 -8.28 8.11 14.66
N MET A 48 -7.74 8.82 13.66
CA MET A 48 -7.77 10.28 13.57
C MET A 48 -8.40 10.73 12.27
N SER A 49 -9.18 11.80 12.32
CA SER A 49 -9.82 12.40 11.15
C SER A 49 -9.23 13.77 10.84
N PHE A 50 -8.88 14.01 9.58
CA PHE A 50 -8.44 15.30 9.05
C PHE A 50 -9.38 15.80 7.97
N GLU A 51 -9.60 17.11 7.93
CA GLU A 51 -10.44 17.73 6.93
C GLU A 51 -9.76 17.73 5.56
N CYS A 52 -10.50 17.32 4.53
CA CYS A 52 -9.98 17.26 3.17
C CYS A 52 -9.74 18.66 2.57
N GLY A 53 -10.35 19.70 3.14
CA GLY A 53 -10.11 21.10 2.76
C GLY A 53 -8.68 21.58 3.02
N LEU A 54 -7.89 20.87 3.83
CA LEU A 54 -6.48 21.16 4.06
C LEU A 54 -5.60 20.87 2.83
N PHE A 55 -6.09 20.11 1.85
CA PHE A 55 -5.34 19.77 0.65
C PHE A 55 -5.94 20.55 -0.52
N ASN A 56 -5.16 21.47 -1.10
CA ASN A 56 -5.61 22.31 -2.21
C ASN A 56 -5.85 21.46 -3.47
N GLN A 57 -7.07 20.94 -3.57
CA GLN A 57 -7.65 20.13 -4.64
C GLN A 57 -6.89 18.83 -4.96
N SER A 58 -7.36 17.76 -4.33
CA SER A 58 -7.06 16.36 -4.67
C SER A 58 -7.30 16.11 -6.17
N ALA A 59 -6.23 16.15 -6.96
CA ALA A 59 -6.22 15.54 -8.28
C ALA A 59 -6.68 14.09 -8.10
N SER A 60 -7.83 13.74 -8.69
CA SER A 60 -8.32 12.36 -8.76
C SER A 60 -8.91 11.74 -7.48
N GLY A 61 -9.39 12.54 -6.51
CA GLY A 61 -10.18 12.03 -5.37
C GLY A 61 -9.38 11.34 -4.26
N PHE A 62 -8.05 11.41 -4.33
CA PHE A 62 -7.12 10.99 -3.29
C PHE A 62 -6.22 12.16 -2.85
N CYS A 63 -5.89 12.20 -1.56
CA CYS A 63 -4.92 13.10 -0.96
C CYS A 63 -3.63 12.33 -0.68
N PHE A 64 -2.49 12.87 -1.11
CA PHE A 64 -1.19 12.36 -0.72
C PHE A 64 -0.73 13.08 0.54
N VAL A 65 -0.51 12.33 1.59
CA VAL A 65 -0.17 12.86 2.92
C VAL A 65 1.16 12.29 3.35
N TYR A 66 2.07 13.16 3.76
CA TYR A 66 3.26 12.70 4.47
C TYR A 66 2.95 12.61 5.96
N VAL A 67 3.16 11.44 6.56
CA VAL A 67 2.97 11.19 7.98
C VAL A 67 4.35 11.07 8.61
N SER A 68 4.67 11.97 9.54
CA SER A 68 5.88 11.91 10.34
C SER A 68 5.51 11.63 11.79
N ILE A 69 5.95 10.49 12.33
CA ILE A 69 5.72 10.06 13.71
C ILE A 69 6.96 10.39 14.52
N THR A 70 6.79 11.20 15.57
CA THR A 70 7.84 11.41 16.55
C THR A 70 7.58 10.62 17.83
N ARG A 71 8.63 10.01 18.38
CA ARG A 71 8.63 9.42 19.72
C ARG A 71 9.58 10.22 20.59
N LYS A 72 9.09 10.73 21.73
CA LYS A 72 9.87 11.63 22.61
C LYS A 72 10.54 12.78 21.84
N ASN A 73 9.81 13.42 20.93
CA ASN A 73 10.29 14.51 20.04
C ASN A 73 11.37 14.14 19.01
N VAL A 74 11.69 12.85 18.83
CA VAL A 74 12.59 12.39 17.77
C VAL A 74 11.78 11.74 16.66
N VAL A 75 12.04 12.10 15.40
CA VAL A 75 11.40 11.45 14.24
C VAL A 75 11.78 9.97 14.22
N SER A 76 10.77 9.11 14.32
CA SER A 76 10.94 7.66 14.40
C SER A 76 10.55 6.96 13.09
N GLU A 77 9.48 7.43 12.45
CA GLU A 77 8.92 6.84 11.24
C GLU A 77 8.39 7.95 10.34
N GLN A 78 8.61 7.81 9.03
CA GLN A 78 8.08 8.70 8.01
C GLN A 78 7.62 7.90 6.80
N PHE A 79 6.43 8.19 6.30
CA PHE A 79 5.90 7.52 5.11
C PHE A 79 4.82 8.36 4.41
N LYS A 80 4.67 8.11 3.11
CA LYS A 80 3.65 8.73 2.27
C LYS A 80 2.41 7.83 2.23
N VAL A 81 1.25 8.38 2.60
CA VAL A 81 -0.04 7.68 2.54
C VAL A 81 -0.89 8.32 1.45
N CYS A 82 -1.51 7.48 0.62
CA CYS A 82 -2.57 7.89 -0.29
C CYS A 82 -3.90 7.65 0.43
N LEU A 83 -4.63 8.72 0.74
CA LEU A 83 -5.87 8.64 1.52
C LEU A 83 -7.02 9.26 0.73
N PRO A 84 -8.18 8.62 0.68
CA PRO A 84 -9.23 9.09 -0.19
C PRO A 84 -9.99 10.28 0.43
N ALA A 85 -10.38 11.24 -0.42
CA ALA A 85 -10.78 12.59 -0.02
C ALA A 85 -12.25 12.71 0.47
N ARG A 86 -12.99 11.61 0.67
CA ARG A 86 -14.41 11.64 1.09
C ARG A 86 -14.69 10.60 2.18
N SER A 87 -15.58 10.88 3.15
CA SER A 87 -15.90 9.90 4.22
C SER A 87 -16.58 8.62 3.72
N HIS A 88 -17.15 8.65 2.50
CA HIS A 88 -17.73 7.50 1.80
C HIS A 88 -16.78 6.81 0.81
N SER A 89 -15.52 7.24 0.77
CA SER A 89 -14.55 6.62 -0.13
C SER A 89 -14.06 5.31 0.48
N VAL A 90 -14.32 4.23 -0.24
CA VAL A 90 -13.98 2.89 0.22
C VAL A 90 -12.46 2.77 0.26
N PHE A 91 -11.92 2.28 1.37
CA PHE A 91 -10.48 2.11 1.54
C PHE A 91 -9.91 1.22 0.42
N PRO A 92 -8.71 1.54 -0.09
CA PRO A 92 -8.02 0.66 -1.01
C PRO A 92 -7.81 -0.70 -0.34
N ILE A 93 -8.28 -1.76 -0.99
CA ILE A 93 -8.04 -3.14 -0.57
C ILE A 93 -6.88 -3.63 -1.43
N ASP A 94 -5.71 -3.77 -0.83
CA ASP A 94 -4.55 -4.36 -1.52
C ASP A 94 -4.80 -5.84 -1.82
N GLY A 95 -4.28 -6.30 -2.95
CA GLY A 95 -4.41 -7.68 -3.39
C GLY A 95 -3.58 -8.66 -2.57
N GLY A 96 -4.17 -9.81 -2.28
CA GLY A 96 -3.49 -10.95 -1.67
C GLY A 96 -3.41 -12.14 -2.63
N TRP A 97 -2.29 -12.86 -2.55
CA TRP A 97 -2.10 -14.09 -3.31
C TRP A 97 -3.01 -15.19 -2.79
N SER A 98 -3.72 -15.87 -3.69
CA SER A 98 -4.33 -17.16 -3.43
C SER A 98 -3.26 -18.18 -3.02
N LYS A 99 -3.72 -19.30 -2.46
CA LYS A 99 -2.90 -20.51 -2.38
C LYS A 99 -2.44 -20.91 -3.78
N TRP A 100 -1.23 -21.45 -3.86
CA TRP A 100 -0.73 -22.08 -5.07
C TRP A 100 -1.61 -23.27 -5.47
N THR A 101 -1.77 -23.48 -6.78
CA THR A 101 -2.30 -24.73 -7.30
C THR A 101 -1.37 -25.90 -6.97
N ALA A 102 -1.88 -27.12 -7.13
CA ALA A 102 -1.00 -28.28 -7.23
C ALA A 102 -0.02 -28.09 -8.40
N TRP A 103 1.14 -28.75 -8.31
CA TRP A 103 2.06 -28.84 -9.43
C TRP A 103 1.41 -29.58 -10.60
N THR A 104 1.65 -29.11 -11.82
CA THR A 104 1.31 -29.85 -13.03
C THR A 104 2.13 -31.13 -13.13
N SER A 105 1.66 -32.05 -13.97
CA SER A 105 2.46 -33.21 -14.38
C SER A 105 3.77 -32.75 -15.03
N CYS A 106 4.79 -33.60 -14.96
CA CYS A 106 6.05 -33.33 -15.64
C CYS A 106 5.80 -33.17 -17.14
N SER A 107 6.50 -32.23 -17.79
CA SER A 107 6.37 -31.95 -19.22
C SER A 107 6.77 -33.14 -20.11
N VAL A 108 7.43 -34.14 -19.53
CA VAL A 108 7.88 -35.36 -20.20
C VAL A 108 7.29 -36.58 -19.50
N THR A 109 7.15 -37.66 -20.25
CA THR A 109 6.70 -38.96 -19.74
C THR A 109 7.86 -39.81 -19.21
N CYS A 110 9.10 -39.48 -19.57
CA CYS A 110 10.33 -40.07 -19.03
C CYS A 110 11.51 -39.08 -19.21
N GLY A 111 12.55 -39.21 -18.40
CA GLY A 111 13.72 -38.33 -18.39
C GLY A 111 13.49 -37.01 -17.65
N ALA A 112 14.35 -36.02 -17.95
CA ALA A 112 14.30 -34.70 -17.34
C ALA A 112 13.26 -33.79 -18.02
N GLY A 113 12.40 -33.15 -17.24
CA GLY A 113 11.40 -32.19 -17.69
C GLY A 113 11.19 -31.06 -16.70
N LYS A 114 10.08 -30.34 -16.86
CA LYS A 114 9.66 -29.26 -15.97
C LYS A 114 8.20 -29.40 -15.60
N LYS A 115 7.86 -28.93 -14.41
CA LYS A 115 6.49 -28.76 -13.94
C LYS A 115 6.28 -27.34 -13.43
N SER A 116 5.03 -26.92 -13.40
CA SER A 116 4.65 -25.57 -13.00
C SER A 116 3.52 -25.59 -11.97
N ARG A 117 3.38 -24.48 -11.25
CA ARG A 117 2.19 -24.18 -10.44
C ARG A 117 1.85 -22.71 -10.57
N PHE A 118 0.61 -22.36 -10.27
CA PHE A 118 0.05 -21.03 -10.50
C PHE A 118 -0.63 -20.52 -9.22
N ARG A 119 -0.71 -19.20 -9.08
CA ARG A 119 -1.51 -18.52 -8.05
C ARG A 119 -2.16 -17.27 -8.65
N ILE A 120 -3.22 -16.79 -8.02
CA ILE A 120 -4.01 -15.66 -8.52
C ILE A 120 -4.05 -14.59 -7.43
N CYS A 121 -4.01 -13.31 -7.82
CA CYS A 121 -4.14 -12.20 -6.88
C CYS A 121 -5.61 -11.90 -6.57
N ASN A 122 -6.26 -12.78 -5.81
CA ASN A 122 -7.70 -12.70 -5.51
C ASN A 122 -8.07 -13.02 -4.05
N ASP A 123 -7.10 -13.14 -3.15
CA ASP A 123 -7.33 -13.50 -1.74
C ASP A 123 -6.68 -12.49 -0.78
N PRO A 124 -7.19 -11.24 -0.72
CA PRO A 124 -8.37 -10.70 -1.42
C PRO A 124 -8.06 -10.10 -2.80
N THR A 125 -9.09 -9.90 -3.63
CA THR A 125 -8.96 -9.17 -4.91
C THR A 125 -8.69 -7.68 -4.64
N PRO A 126 -7.73 -7.05 -5.34
CA PRO A 126 -7.52 -5.61 -5.25
C PRO A 126 -8.79 -4.81 -5.57
N LYS A 127 -9.14 -3.83 -4.73
CA LYS A 127 -10.29 -2.93 -4.97
C LYS A 127 -9.95 -1.49 -4.59
N HIS A 128 -10.73 -0.56 -5.14
CA HIS A 128 -10.67 0.87 -4.79
C HIS A 128 -9.27 1.49 -4.93
N GLY A 129 -8.51 1.06 -5.94
CA GLY A 129 -7.15 1.53 -6.18
C GLY A 129 -6.08 0.87 -5.30
N GLY A 130 -6.40 -0.21 -4.58
CA GLY A 130 -5.42 -1.02 -3.87
C GLY A 130 -4.39 -1.66 -4.81
N ARG A 131 -3.21 -1.94 -4.26
CA ARG A 131 -2.06 -2.46 -4.99
C ARG A 131 -2.31 -3.89 -5.48
N PHE A 132 -1.81 -4.21 -6.66
CA PHE A 132 -1.72 -5.60 -7.11
C PHE A 132 -0.64 -6.36 -6.33
N CYS A 133 -0.78 -7.68 -6.27
CA CYS A 133 0.17 -8.55 -5.57
C CYS A 133 1.56 -8.44 -6.17
N VAL A 134 2.57 -8.39 -5.31
CA VAL A 134 3.99 -8.34 -5.72
C VAL A 134 4.54 -9.77 -5.82
N GLY A 135 5.28 -10.04 -6.90
CA GLY A 135 5.91 -11.33 -7.20
C GLY A 135 5.28 -12.08 -8.38
N ASP A 136 5.84 -13.24 -8.72
CA ASP A 136 5.42 -13.98 -9.90
C ASP A 136 4.13 -14.80 -9.67
N PRO A 137 3.20 -14.83 -10.63
CA PRO A 137 1.98 -15.65 -10.57
C PRO A 137 2.23 -17.11 -10.96
N VAL A 138 3.40 -17.43 -11.50
CA VAL A 138 3.77 -18.77 -11.98
C VAL A 138 5.13 -19.16 -11.41
N GLU A 139 5.25 -20.40 -10.98
CA GLU A 139 6.50 -20.99 -10.53
C GLU A 139 6.83 -22.24 -11.35
N TRP A 140 8.11 -22.42 -11.66
CA TRP A 140 8.62 -23.54 -12.45
C TRP A 140 9.71 -24.28 -11.67
N THR A 141 9.66 -25.60 -11.69
CA THR A 141 10.67 -26.46 -11.05
C THR A 141 10.98 -27.66 -11.96
N PRO A 142 12.25 -28.10 -12.04
CA PRO A 142 12.61 -29.32 -12.75
C PRO A 142 11.90 -30.56 -12.16
N CYS A 143 11.68 -31.55 -12.99
CA CYS A 143 11.21 -32.88 -12.59
C CYS A 143 11.95 -33.96 -13.37
N GLU A 144 12.05 -35.14 -12.77
CA GLU A 144 12.68 -36.29 -13.39
C GLU A 144 11.72 -37.48 -13.27
N VAL A 145 11.46 -38.12 -14.41
CA VAL A 145 10.59 -39.27 -14.51
C VAL A 145 11.43 -40.46 -14.96
N HIS A 146 11.38 -41.57 -14.24
CA HIS A 146 12.19 -42.75 -14.57
C HIS A 146 11.86 -43.27 -15.98
N CYS A 147 12.88 -43.50 -16.80
CA CYS A 147 12.73 -44.17 -18.09
C CYS A 147 12.69 -45.69 -17.89
N PRO A 148 11.78 -46.40 -18.58
CA PRO A 148 11.78 -47.86 -18.61
C PRO A 148 13.04 -48.44 -19.29
#